data_AF-A0A6L0XNK3-F1
#
_entry.id   AF-A0A6L0XNK3-F1
#
_cell.length_a   1.000
_cell.length_b   1.000
_cell.length_c   1.000
_cell.angle_alpha   90.00
_cell.angle_beta   90.00
_cell.angle_gamma   90.00
#
_symmetry.space_group_name_H-M   'P 1'
#
loop_
_entity.id
_entity.type
_entity.pdbx_description
1 polymer ?
#
loop_
_entity_poly.entity_id
_entity_poly.type
_entity_poly.pdbx_seq_one_letter_code
_entity_poly.pdbx_strand_id
1 'polypeptide(L)'
;MADTTATTLMAEPTLEEAAAAVFSKEELAALKTNLRSEQIAQAKYLRDHPEIHEAVQEALARVLQAQPEDPVAFLTQYFMSEEFLHQRPQ
;
A
#
# COMPACT_ATOMS: atom_id res chain seq x y z
N MET A 1 -43.64 -4.69 30.35
CA MET A 1 -42.25 -4.72 30.84
C MET A 1 -41.44 -5.60 29.90
N ALA A 2 -40.99 -5.04 28.79
CA ALA A 2 -40.06 -5.69 27.87
C ALA A 2 -39.07 -4.60 27.45
N ASP A 3 -37.91 -4.63 28.10
CA ASP A 3 -36.79 -3.73 27.84
C ASP A 3 -36.30 -4.00 26.41
N THR A 4 -36.65 -3.10 25.51
CA THR A 4 -36.26 -3.16 24.11
C THR A 4 -35.20 -2.08 23.91
N THR A 5 -34.08 -2.43 23.29
CA THR A 5 -33.05 -1.51 22.79
C THR A 5 -32.15 -0.82 23.82
N ALA A 6 -31.50 -1.58 24.70
CA ALA A 6 -30.11 -1.28 25.03
C ALA A 6 -29.20 -1.84 23.93
N THR A 7 -29.34 -1.32 22.70
CA THR A 7 -28.32 -1.49 21.67
C THR A 7 -27.14 -0.65 22.14
N THR A 8 -26.26 -1.26 22.94
CA THR A 8 -24.96 -0.72 23.26
C THR A 8 -24.33 -0.29 21.95
N LEU A 9 -24.25 1.02 21.71
CA LEU A 9 -23.32 1.63 20.78
C LEU A 9 -21.93 1.26 21.30
N MET A 10 -21.48 0.04 21.00
CA MET A 10 -20.09 -0.34 21.18
C MET A 10 -19.33 0.56 20.21
N ALA A 11 -18.69 1.61 20.73
CA ALA A 11 -17.76 2.41 19.94
C ALA A 11 -16.81 1.43 19.25
N GLU A 12 -16.58 1.63 17.95
CA GLU A 12 -15.60 0.82 17.23
C GLU A 12 -14.27 0.88 18.00
N PRO A 13 -13.63 -0.27 18.25
CA PRO A 13 -12.40 -0.30 19.02
C PRO A 13 -11.35 0.55 18.33
N THR A 14 -10.61 1.32 19.11
CA THR A 14 -9.44 2.04 18.60
C THR A 14 -8.43 1.05 18.02
N LEU A 15 -7.56 1.52 17.12
CA LEU A 15 -6.46 0.69 16.58
C LEU A 15 -5.61 0.06 17.69
N GLU A 16 -5.41 0.76 18.80
CA GLU A 16 -4.67 0.26 19.95
C GLU A 16 -5.42 -0.87 20.67
N GLU A 17 -6.73 -0.70 20.91
CA GLU A 17 -7.57 -1.74 21.53
C GLU A 17 -7.72 -2.97 20.63
N ALA A 18 -7.90 -2.77 19.33
CA ALA A 18 -7.95 -3.84 18.36
C ALA A 18 -6.62 -4.61 18.28
N ALA A 19 -5.49 -3.90 18.30
CA ALA A 19 -4.18 -4.53 18.32
C ALA A 19 -3.91 -5.29 19.63
N ALA A 20 -4.30 -4.73 20.78
CA ALA A 20 -4.16 -5.38 22.08
C ALA A 20 -5.08 -6.61 22.25
N ALA A 21 -6.19 -6.67 21.53
CA ALA A 21 -7.08 -7.82 21.52
C ALA A 21 -6.51 -9.02 20.72
N VAL A 22 -5.58 -8.77 19.80
CA VAL A 22 -5.02 -9.78 18.87
C VAL A 22 -3.57 -10.12 19.19
N PHE A 23 -2.79 -9.16 19.69
CA PHE A 23 -1.36 -9.30 19.93
C PHE A 23 -1.00 -9.07 21.40
N SER A 24 -0.09 -9.87 21.92
CA SER A 24 0.64 -9.55 23.14
C SER A 24 1.52 -8.30 22.95
N LYS A 25 1.99 -7.73 24.06
CA LYS A 25 2.88 -6.56 24.02
C LYS A 25 4.21 -6.88 23.34
N GLU A 26 4.72 -8.09 23.55
CA GLU A 26 5.93 -8.62 22.93
C GLU A 26 5.75 -8.78 21.41
N GLU A 27 4.61 -9.33 20.97
CA GLU A 27 4.28 -9.47 19.54
C GLU A 27 4.10 -8.12 18.86
N LEU A 28 3.46 -7.15 19.52
CA LEU A 28 3.31 -5.80 19.00
C LEU A 28 4.67 -5.08 18.85
N ALA A 29 5.57 -5.27 19.81
CA ALA A 29 6.93 -4.72 19.75
C ALA A 29 7.76 -5.37 18.62
N ALA A 30 7.63 -6.69 18.44
CA ALA A 30 8.24 -7.41 17.34
C ALA A 30 7.68 -6.95 15.98
N LEU A 31 6.36 -6.83 15.85
CA LEU A 31 5.70 -6.33 14.64
C LEU A 31 6.21 -4.93 14.27
N LYS A 32 6.29 -4.01 15.24
CA LYS A 32 6.81 -2.66 15.00
C LYS A 32 8.26 -2.67 14.51
N THR A 33 9.08 -3.58 15.06
CA THR A 33 10.48 -3.75 14.65
C THR A 33 10.60 -4.32 13.24
N ASN A 34 9.76 -5.30 12.91
CA ASN A 34 9.71 -5.91 11.58
C ASN A 34 9.28 -4.88 10.53
N LEU A 35 8.18 -4.15 10.77
CA LEU A 35 7.69 -3.12 9.87
C LEU A 35 8.74 -2.03 9.60
N ARG A 36 9.48 -1.61 10.64
CA ARG A 36 10.58 -0.66 10.46
C ARG A 36 11.69 -1.25 9.59
N SER A 37 12.05 -2.50 9.81
CA SER A 37 13.09 -3.19 9.04
C SER A 37 12.70 -3.33 7.57
N GLU A 38 11.45 -3.68 7.31
CA GLU A 38 10.87 -3.75 5.96
C GLU A 38 10.86 -2.39 5.27
N GLN A 39 10.43 -1.33 5.95
CA GLN A 39 10.46 0.04 5.41
C GLN A 39 11.88 0.47 5.03
N ILE A 40 12.88 0.15 5.85
CA ILE A 40 14.29 0.43 5.54
C ILE A 40 14.74 -0.39 4.32
N ALA A 41 14.37 -1.66 4.23
CA ALA A 41 14.71 -2.51 3.10
C ALA A 41 14.08 -2.00 1.79
N GLN A 42 12.80 -1.63 1.81
CA GLN A 42 12.10 -1.04 0.68
C GLN A 42 12.74 0.30 0.24
N ALA A 43 13.09 1.17 1.19
CA ALA A 43 13.74 2.44 0.88
C ALA A 43 15.12 2.25 0.26
N LYS A 44 15.88 1.23 0.68
CA LYS A 44 17.15 0.85 0.06
C LYS A 44 16.92 0.34 -1.35
N TYR A 45 16.00 -0.61 -1.52
CA TYR A 45 15.63 -1.15 -2.82
C TYR A 45 15.28 -0.03 -3.82
N LEU A 46 14.37 0.88 -3.45
CA LEU A 46 14.00 1.99 -4.35
C LEU A 46 15.16 2.96 -4.65
N ARG A 47 16.13 3.09 -3.74
CA ARG A 47 17.34 3.90 -3.99
C ARG A 47 18.31 3.19 -4.92
N ASP A 48 18.42 1.87 -4.80
CA ASP A 48 19.32 1.05 -5.60
C ASP A 48 18.76 0.80 -7.01
N HIS A 49 17.48 1.06 -7.23
CA HIS A 49 16.74 0.84 -8.48
C HIS A 49 16.13 2.14 -9.05
N PRO A 50 16.95 3.10 -9.52
CA PRO A 50 16.47 4.38 -10.07
C PRO A 50 15.55 4.22 -11.30
N GLU A 51 15.68 3.11 -12.04
CA GLU A 51 14.83 2.78 -13.19
C GLU A 51 13.34 2.68 -12.79
N ILE A 52 13.03 2.35 -11.53
CA ILE A 52 11.67 2.32 -11.01
C ILE A 52 11.11 3.75 -10.94
N HIS A 53 11.93 4.71 -10.51
CA HIS A 53 11.51 6.11 -10.45
C HIS A 53 11.19 6.65 -11.85
N GLU A 54 12.04 6.37 -12.83
CA GLU A 54 11.82 6.75 -14.23
C GLU A 54 10.56 6.12 -14.80
N ALA A 55 10.33 4.82 -14.53
CA ALA A 55 9.13 4.10 -14.93
C ALA A 55 7.85 4.74 -14.39
N VAL A 56 7.85 5.07 -13.09
CA VAL A 56 6.69 5.66 -12.44
C VAL A 56 6.46 7.08 -12.95
N GLN A 57 7.51 7.87 -13.16
CA GLN A 57 7.39 9.23 -13.70
C GLN A 57 6.79 9.22 -15.11
N GLU A 58 7.25 8.34 -15.98
CA GLU A 58 6.71 8.19 -17.34
C GLU A 58 5.23 7.74 -17.30
N ALA A 59 4.92 6.72 -16.49
CA ALA A 59 3.57 6.23 -16.30
C ALA A 59 2.62 7.36 -15.84
N LEU A 60 3.04 8.17 -14.86
CA LEU A 60 2.26 9.32 -14.40
C LEU A 60 2.07 10.36 -15.51
N ALA A 61 3.09 10.64 -16.31
CA ALA A 61 2.97 11.56 -17.44
C ALA A 61 1.92 11.07 -18.45
N ARG A 62 1.90 9.77 -18.74
CA ARG A 62 0.89 9.15 -19.63
C ARG A 62 -0.53 9.30 -19.07
N VAL A 63 -0.73 9.08 -17.77
CA VAL A 63 -2.05 9.28 -17.13
C VAL A 63 -2.49 10.74 -17.22
N LEU A 64 -1.60 11.69 -16.93
CA LEU A 64 -1.92 13.11 -17.00
C LEU A 64 -2.28 13.57 -18.41
N GLN A 65 -1.62 12.99 -19.42
CA GLN A 65 -1.87 13.29 -20.83
C GLN A 65 -3.17 12.66 -21.35
N ALA A 66 -3.40 11.38 -21.06
CA ALA A 66 -4.52 10.62 -21.60
C ALA A 66 -5.82 10.81 -20.81
N GLN A 67 -5.73 11.23 -19.54
CA GLN A 67 -6.85 11.37 -18.60
C GLN A 67 -7.84 10.19 -18.68
N PRO A 68 -7.37 8.95 -18.52
CA PRO A 68 -8.23 7.78 -18.62
C PRO A 68 -9.28 7.80 -17.49
N GLU A 69 -10.45 7.25 -17.77
CA GLU A 69 -11.52 7.07 -16.77
C GLU A 69 -11.08 6.13 -15.63
N ASP A 70 -10.26 5.12 -15.96
CA ASP A 70 -9.61 4.23 -14.99
C ASP A 70 -8.07 4.30 -15.14
N PRO A 71 -7.39 5.15 -14.34
CA PRO A 71 -5.93 5.26 -14.35
C PRO A 71 -5.21 3.99 -13.95
N VAL A 72 -5.79 3.16 -13.07
CA VAL A 72 -5.13 1.94 -12.58
C VAL A 72 -5.15 0.87 -13.66
N ALA A 73 -6.29 0.64 -14.31
CA ALA A 73 -6.38 -0.28 -15.44
C ALA A 73 -5.49 0.17 -16.60
N PHE A 74 -5.48 1.48 -16.91
CA PHE A 74 -4.62 2.06 -17.94
C PHE A 74 -3.13 1.80 -17.67
N LEU A 75 -2.66 2.06 -16.44
CA LEU A 75 -1.28 1.81 -16.06
C LEU A 75 -0.92 0.32 -16.03
N THR A 76 -1.84 -0.53 -15.59
CA THR A 76 -1.64 -1.98 -15.59
C THR A 76 -1.40 -2.49 -17.01
N GLN A 77 -2.23 -2.06 -17.97
CA GLN A 77 -2.06 -2.40 -19.38
C GLN A 77 -0.72 -1.88 -19.93
N TYR A 78 -0.34 -0.66 -19.57
CA TYR A 78 0.95 -0.08 -19.99
C TYR A 78 2.14 -0.90 -19.48
N PHE A 79 2.20 -1.23 -18.19
CA PHE A 79 3.32 -1.99 -17.63
C PHE A 79 3.41 -3.44 -18.13
N MET A 80 2.31 -3.98 -18.66
CA MET A 80 2.29 -5.31 -19.32
C MET A 80 2.57 -5.25 -20.82
N SER A 81 2.72 -4.05 -21.40
CA SER A 81 2.90 -3.90 -22.84
C SER A 81 4.33 -4.20 -23.28
N GLU A 82 4.47 -4.70 -24.50
CA GLU A 82 5.75 -4.89 -25.18
C GLU A 82 6.56 -3.59 -25.24
N GLU A 83 5.87 -2.46 -25.36
CA GLU A 83 6.45 -1.11 -25.32
C GLU A 83 7.24 -0.90 -24.02
N PHE A 84 6.65 -1.19 -22.87
CA PHE A 84 7.32 -1.02 -21.58
C PHE A 84 8.41 -2.07 -21.35
N LEU A 85 8.16 -3.33 -21.73
CA LEU A 85 9.06 -4.45 -21.46
C LEU A 85 10.35 -4.43 -22.29
N HIS A 86 10.32 -3.86 -23.50
CA HIS A 86 11.48 -3.85 -24.41
C HIS A 86 12.26 -2.53 -24.43
N GLN A 87 11.79 -1.49 -23.74
CA GLN A 87 12.47 -0.18 -23.70
C GLN A 87 13.68 -0.12 -22.74
N ARG A 88 13.91 -1.14 -21.90
CA ARG A 88 15.03 -1.14 -20.95
C ARG A 88 16.01 -2.28 -21.23
N PRO A 89 17.31 -2.00 -21.46
CA PRO A 89 18.31 -3.05 -21.46
C PRO A 89 18.35 -3.72 -20.09
N GLN A 90 18.43 -5.06 -20.08
CA GLN A 90 18.58 -5.85 -18.85
C GLN A 90 19.94 -5.64 -18.19
#